data_AF-A0ABD5AZS9-F1
#
_entry.id   AF-A0ABD5AZS9-F1
#
_cell.length_a   1.000
_cell.length_b   1.000
_cell.length_c   1.000
_cell.angle_alpha   90.00
_cell.angle_beta   90.00
_cell.angle_gamma   90.00
#
_symmetry.space_group_name_H-M   'P 1'
#
loop_
_entity.id
_entity.type
_entity.pdbx_description
1 polymer ?
#
loop_
_entity_poly.entity_id
_entity_poly.type
_entity_poly.pdbx_seq_one_letter_code
_entity_poly.pdbx_strand_id
1 'polypeptide(L)'
;MSLLYKNHPEELRLLLIDPKMVELAPYNDLPHLVSPVITDVKAATQSLKWAVEEMEKRYKLFAQYHVRNITAFNKKAPYEQRMPKIVIVIDELADLMMMAPQDVEQSIARIAQKARACGIHMLVATQRPSVNVITGLIKANIPTRIAFMVS
;
A
#
# COMPACT_ATOMS: atom_id res chain seq x y z
N MET A 1 17.11 -10.49 5.76
CA MET A 1 17.15 -9.12 6.31
C MET A 1 16.06 -8.28 5.68
N SER A 2 15.15 -7.75 6.49
CA SER A 2 13.85 -7.17 6.09
C SER A 2 13.93 -5.69 5.67
N LEU A 3 12.77 -5.09 5.35
CA LEU A 3 12.63 -3.69 4.89
C LEU A 3 13.21 -2.67 5.89
N LEU A 4 12.88 -2.78 7.17
CA LEU A 4 13.27 -1.80 8.20
C LEU A 4 14.78 -1.77 8.46
N TYR A 5 15.47 -2.90 8.28
CA TYR A 5 16.92 -3.00 8.47
C TYR A 5 17.74 -2.31 7.37
N LYS A 6 17.11 -1.96 6.23
CA LYS A 6 17.82 -1.51 5.04
C LYS A 6 17.40 -0.13 4.52
N ASN A 7 16.38 0.50 5.10
CA ASN A 7 15.81 1.72 4.55
C ASN A 7 15.60 2.76 5.65
N HIS A 8 16.07 3.98 5.41
CA HIS A 8 15.76 5.12 6.27
C HIS A 8 14.29 5.56 6.08
N PRO A 9 13.63 6.16 7.09
CA PRO A 9 12.26 6.70 6.95
C PRO A 9 12.06 7.68 5.79
N GLU A 10 13.13 8.35 5.35
CA GLU A 10 13.09 9.25 4.18
C GLU A 10 13.08 8.51 2.82
N GLU A 11 13.46 7.23 2.81
CA GLU A 11 13.51 6.40 1.61
C GLU A 11 12.31 5.45 1.52
N LEU A 12 11.76 5.06 2.67
CA LEU A 12 10.65 4.12 2.79
C LEU A 12 9.64 4.58 3.85
N ARG A 13 8.37 4.61 3.47
CA ARG A 13 7.24 4.78 4.39
C ARG A 13 6.31 3.57 4.36
N LEU A 14 5.64 3.32 5.49
CA LEU A 14 4.71 2.22 5.69
C LEU A 14 3.31 2.75 5.99
N LEU A 15 2.31 2.19 5.32
CA LEU A 15 0.90 2.37 5.66
C LEU A 15 0.38 1.03 6.15
N LEU A 16 0.11 0.93 7.45
CA LEU A 16 -0.26 -0.33 8.10
C LEU A 16 -1.75 -0.32 8.44
N ILE A 17 -2.47 -1.34 7.98
CA ILE A 17 -3.90 -1.54 8.22
C ILE A 17 -4.08 -2.88 8.94
N ASP A 18 -4.52 -2.82 10.19
CA ASP A 18 -4.77 -3.97 11.08
C ASP A 18 -6.10 -3.75 11.82
N PRO A 19 -7.23 -4.17 11.22
CA PRO A 19 -8.55 -4.02 11.83
C PRO A 19 -8.71 -4.75 13.17
N LYS A 20 -7.85 -5.74 13.46
CA LYS A 20 -7.94 -6.57 14.67
C LYS A 20 -7.06 -6.04 15.80
N MET A 21 -6.12 -5.12 15.51
CA MET A 21 -5.17 -4.56 16.47
C MET A 21 -4.25 -5.60 17.14
N VAL A 22 -4.01 -6.73 16.48
CA VAL A 22 -3.23 -7.83 17.07
C VAL A 22 -1.83 -7.85 16.49
N GLU A 23 -1.72 -7.87 15.17
CA GLU A 23 -0.48 -8.24 14.48
C GLU A 23 0.43 -7.03 14.24
N LEU A 24 -0.15 -5.86 13.96
CA LEU A 24 0.62 -4.68 13.57
C LEU A 24 0.71 -3.61 14.68
N ALA A 25 -0.04 -3.76 15.78
CA ALA A 25 0.00 -2.82 16.91
C ALA A 25 1.41 -2.55 17.48
N PRO A 26 2.35 -3.52 17.56
CA PRO A 26 3.71 -3.27 18.03
C PRO A 26 4.53 -2.29 17.18
N TYR A 27 4.06 -1.93 15.98
CA TYR A 27 4.78 -1.06 15.05
C TYR A 27 4.35 0.42 15.13
N ASN A 28 3.43 0.80 16.03
CA ASN A 28 2.85 2.15 16.12
C ASN A 28 3.86 3.30 16.29
N ASP A 29 5.03 3.02 16.86
CA ASP A 29 6.06 4.04 17.11
C ASP A 29 7.16 4.09 16.03
N LEU A 30 6.98 3.36 14.93
CA LEU A 30 7.97 3.36 13.86
C LEU A 30 8.01 4.72 13.13
N PRO A 31 9.19 5.32 12.93
CA PRO A 31 9.34 6.58 12.19
C PRO A 31 8.97 6.44 10.70
N HIS A 32 8.92 5.21 10.19
CA HIS A 32 8.52 4.91 8.81
C HIS A 32 7.00 5.06 8.57
N LEU A 33 6.17 5.12 9.61
CA LEU A 33 4.71 5.14 9.44
C LEU A 33 4.20 6.42 8.76
N VAL A 34 3.34 6.28 7.76
CA VAL A 34 2.60 7.40 7.15
C VAL A 34 1.58 7.97 8.13
N SER A 35 0.94 7.10 8.90
CA SER A 35 -0.02 7.37 9.97
C SER A 35 0.13 6.31 11.04
N PRO A 36 -0.41 6.51 12.26
CA PRO A 36 -0.59 5.40 13.21
C PRO A 36 -1.27 4.20 12.54
N VAL A 37 -1.03 3.01 13.07
CA VAL A 37 -1.61 1.76 12.56
C VAL A 37 -3.12 1.93 12.50
N ILE A 38 -3.70 1.70 11.33
CA ILE A 38 -5.11 1.97 11.07
C ILE A 38 -5.91 0.74 11.46
N THR A 39 -6.87 0.96 12.36
CA THR A 39 -7.69 -0.10 12.95
C THR A 39 -9.15 0.04 12.55
N ASP A 40 -9.62 1.26 12.33
CA ASP A 40 -10.95 1.53 11.81
C ASP A 40 -11.04 1.24 10.30
N VAL A 41 -12.08 0.50 9.91
CA VAL A 41 -12.27 0.06 8.52
C VAL A 41 -12.57 1.24 7.59
N LYS A 42 -13.29 2.28 8.05
CA LYS A 42 -13.56 3.46 7.21
C LYS A 42 -12.28 4.27 7.00
N ALA A 43 -11.46 4.43 8.03
CA ALA A 43 -10.15 5.04 7.93
C ALA A 43 -9.21 4.26 7.00
N ALA A 44 -9.30 2.93 7.00
CA ALA A 44 -8.55 2.07 6.07
C ALA A 44 -8.98 2.32 4.62
N THR A 45 -10.28 2.36 4.34
CA THR A 45 -10.81 2.71 3.02
C THR A 45 -10.35 4.10 2.57
N GLN A 46 -10.40 5.10 3.46
CA GLN A 46 -9.92 6.45 3.15
C GLN A 46 -8.41 6.49 2.87
N SER A 47 -7.63 5.67 3.58
CA SER A 47 -6.18 5.61 3.39
C SER A 47 -5.79 4.93 2.07
N LEU A 48 -6.60 3.96 1.60
CA LEU A 48 -6.46 3.41 0.25
C LEU A 48 -6.80 4.45 -0.82
N LYS A 49 -7.84 5.26 -0.63
CA LYS A 49 -8.16 6.39 -1.52
C LYS A 49 -7.03 7.42 -1.57
N TRP A 50 -6.47 7.79 -0.41
CA TRP A 50 -5.29 8.64 -0.32
C TRP A 50 -4.09 8.06 -1.08
N ALA A 51 -3.85 6.75 -1.00
CA ALA A 51 -2.76 6.11 -1.75
C ALA A 51 -2.94 6.20 -3.27
N VAL A 52 -4.20 6.13 -3.76
CA VAL A 52 -4.52 6.39 -5.17
C VAL A 52 -4.23 7.85 -5.54
N GLU A 53 -4.64 8.80 -4.71
CA GLU A 53 -4.39 10.23 -4.94
C GLU A 53 -2.89 10.56 -4.94
N GLU A 54 -2.13 10.00 -3.99
CA GLU A 54 -0.68 10.16 -3.91
C GLU A 54 0.01 9.56 -5.14
N MET A 55 -0.46 8.40 -5.63
CA MET A 55 0.02 7.83 -6.90
C MET A 55 -0.21 8.79 -8.07
N GLU A 56 -1.41 9.38 -8.19
CA GLU A 56 -1.72 10.33 -9.27
C GLU A 56 -0.91 11.62 -9.17
N LYS A 57 -0.72 12.14 -7.95
CA LYS A 57 0.14 13.29 -7.67
C LYS A 57 1.58 13.04 -8.11
N ARG A 58 2.13 11.86 -7.79
CA ARG A 58 3.48 11.45 -8.23
C ARG A 58 3.59 11.41 -9.75
N TYR A 59 2.59 10.89 -10.44
CA TYR A 59 2.57 10.89 -11.91
C TYR A 59 2.57 12.31 -12.51
N LYS A 60 1.82 13.25 -11.92
CA LYS A 60 1.84 14.66 -12.35
C LYS A 60 3.24 15.27 -12.20
N LEU A 61 3.91 15.02 -11.07
CA LEU A 61 5.29 15.46 -10.85
C LEU A 61 6.27 14.81 -11.83
N PHE A 62 6.12 13.52 -12.10
CA PHE A 62 6.96 12.81 -13.06
C PHE A 62 6.85 13.41 -14.46
N ALA A 63 5.64 13.76 -14.89
CA ALA A 63 5.42 14.42 -16.17
C ALA A 63 6.11 15.80 -16.22
N GLN A 64 5.97 16.62 -15.18
CA GLN A 64 6.64 17.93 -15.08
C GLN A 64 8.17 17.80 -15.17
N TYR A 65 8.74 16.80 -14.50
CA TYR A 65 10.18 16.54 -14.51
C TYR A 65 10.66 15.76 -15.74
N HIS A 66 9.77 15.35 -16.63
CA HIS A 66 10.04 14.53 -17.82
C HIS A 66 10.71 13.20 -17.48
N VAL A 67 10.25 12.55 -16.42
CA VAL A 67 10.73 11.24 -15.95
C VAL A 67 9.59 10.23 -15.92
N ARG A 68 9.93 8.93 -15.88
CA ARG A 68 8.94 7.84 -15.96
C ARG A 68 8.68 7.12 -14.64
N ASN A 69 9.52 7.31 -13.63
CA ASN A 69 9.43 6.60 -12.36
C ASN A 69 10.10 7.36 -11.22
N ILE A 70 9.82 6.91 -9.99
CA ILE A 70 10.31 7.51 -8.74
C ILE A 70 11.84 7.55 -8.67
N THR A 71 12.53 6.52 -9.16
CA THR A 71 14.01 6.47 -9.11
C THR A 71 14.61 7.57 -9.98
N ALA A 72 14.10 7.74 -11.20
CA ALA A 72 14.53 8.81 -12.09
C ALA A 72 14.15 10.19 -11.55
N PHE A 73 12.97 10.31 -10.93
CA PHE A 73 12.55 11.53 -10.25
C PHE A 73 13.50 11.90 -9.11
N ASN A 74 13.75 11.01 -8.15
CA ASN A 74 14.61 11.30 -6.99
C ASN A 74 16.07 11.60 -7.37
N LYS A 75 16.55 11.09 -8.51
CA LYS A 75 17.87 11.43 -9.06
C LYS A 75 17.94 12.87 -9.59
N LYS A 76 16.84 13.40 -10.11
CA LYS A 76 16.76 14.72 -10.77
C LYS A 76 16.24 15.82 -9.84
N ALA A 77 15.33 15.47 -8.94
CA ALA A 77 14.70 16.40 -8.03
C ALA A 77 15.68 16.87 -6.94
N PRO A 78 15.52 18.10 -6.42
CA PRO A 78 16.19 18.56 -5.20
C PRO A 78 15.94 17.59 -4.03
N TYR A 79 16.85 17.57 -3.06
CA TYR A 79 16.78 16.64 -1.92
C TYR A 79 15.44 16.73 -1.19
N GLU A 80 14.96 17.96 -0.96
CA GLU A 80 13.75 18.30 -0.23
C GLU A 80 12.47 17.85 -0.96
N GLN A 81 12.56 17.59 -2.27
CA GLN A 81 11.44 17.11 -3.08
C GLN A 81 11.48 15.60 -3.32
N ARG A 82 12.53 14.90 -2.88
CA ARG A 82 12.61 13.45 -3.05
C ARG A 82 11.47 12.78 -2.31
N MET A 83 10.94 11.73 -2.94
CA MET A 83 9.79 11.01 -2.41
C MET A 83 10.21 9.62 -1.93
N PRO A 84 9.77 9.18 -0.75
CA PRO A 84 9.99 7.81 -0.31
C PRO A 84 9.15 6.83 -1.13
N LYS A 85 9.60 5.59 -1.21
CA LYS A 85 8.71 4.49 -1.59
C LYS A 85 7.69 4.26 -0.47
N ILE A 86 6.49 3.83 -0.83
CA ILE A 86 5.44 3.51 0.14
C ILE A 86 5.12 2.02 0.02
N VAL A 87 5.06 1.32 1.16
CA VAL A 87 4.53 -0.04 1.23
C VAL A 87 3.26 -0.02 2.08
N ILE A 88 2.17 -0.41 1.45
CA ILE A 88 0.86 -0.59 2.09
C ILE A 88 0.76 -2.04 2.54
N VAL A 89 0.44 -2.27 3.81
CA VAL A 89 0.24 -3.60 4.38
C VAL A 89 -1.18 -3.69 4.93
N ILE A 90 -1.95 -4.63 4.41
CA ILE A 90 -3.28 -4.96 4.91
C ILE A 90 -3.19 -6.35 5.54
N ASP A 91 -3.38 -6.45 6.85
CA ASP A 91 -3.28 -7.70 7.59
C ASP A 91 -4.45 -8.66 7.29
N GLU A 92 -5.68 -8.13 7.29
CA GLU A 92 -6.89 -8.90 6.98
C GLU A 92 -7.77 -8.15 5.98
N LEU A 93 -7.64 -8.52 4.70
CA LEU A 93 -8.45 -7.95 3.63
C LEU A 93 -9.94 -8.25 3.80
N ALA A 94 -10.29 -9.42 4.37
CA ALA A 94 -11.69 -9.83 4.49
C ALA A 94 -12.53 -8.84 5.30
N ASP A 95 -11.96 -8.27 6.37
CA ASP A 95 -12.68 -7.32 7.23
C ASP A 95 -12.98 -6.02 6.48
N LEU A 96 -12.09 -5.59 5.58
CA LEU A 96 -12.34 -4.43 4.70
C LEU A 96 -13.40 -4.75 3.64
N MET A 97 -13.31 -5.93 3.02
CA MET A 97 -14.24 -6.36 1.97
C MET A 97 -15.66 -6.62 2.48
N MET A 98 -15.84 -6.92 3.77
CA MET A 98 -17.16 -7.08 4.37
C MET A 98 -17.90 -5.75 4.57
N MET A 99 -17.16 -4.65 4.75
CA MET A 99 -17.77 -3.34 5.03
C MET A 99 -17.87 -2.45 3.80
N ALA A 100 -16.83 -2.42 2.96
CA ALA A 100 -16.75 -1.51 1.81
C ALA A 100 -16.14 -2.20 0.57
N PRO A 101 -16.74 -3.31 0.08
CA PRO A 101 -16.15 -4.14 -0.97
C PRO A 101 -15.82 -3.35 -2.24
N GLN A 102 -16.74 -2.49 -2.70
CA GLN A 102 -16.58 -1.74 -3.94
C GLN A 102 -15.43 -0.73 -3.85
N ASP A 103 -15.38 0.08 -2.79
CA ASP A 103 -14.33 1.09 -2.61
C ASP A 103 -12.95 0.47 -2.43
N VAL A 104 -12.86 -0.62 -1.65
CA VAL A 104 -11.61 -1.32 -1.36
C VAL A 104 -11.10 -2.00 -2.63
N GLU A 105 -11.95 -2.74 -3.32
CA GLU A 105 -11.60 -3.43 -4.58
C GLU A 105 -11.15 -2.43 -5.66
N GLN A 106 -11.87 -1.33 -5.84
CA GLN A 106 -11.51 -0.29 -6.81
C GLN A 106 -10.14 0.33 -6.50
N SER A 107 -9.89 0.64 -5.22
CA SER A 107 -8.62 1.23 -4.80
C SER A 107 -7.45 0.25 -4.99
N ILE A 108 -7.62 -1.01 -4.56
CA ILE A 108 -6.63 -2.08 -4.75
C ILE A 108 -6.31 -2.27 -6.23
N ALA A 109 -7.32 -2.35 -7.09
CA ALA A 109 -7.11 -2.51 -8.52
C ALA A 109 -6.35 -1.33 -9.13
N ARG A 110 -6.73 -0.08 -8.81
CA ARG A 110 -6.04 1.12 -9.31
C ARG A 110 -4.57 1.16 -8.88
N ILE A 111 -4.30 0.88 -7.60
CA ILE A 111 -2.93 0.82 -7.08
C ILE A 111 -2.17 -0.28 -7.80
N ALA A 112 -2.66 -1.51 -7.80
CA ALA A 112 -1.96 -2.66 -8.37
C ALA A 112 -1.62 -2.48 -9.87
N GLN A 113 -2.47 -1.79 -10.63
CA GLN A 113 -2.25 -1.54 -12.06
C GLN A 113 -1.15 -0.52 -12.37
N LYS A 114 -1.02 0.53 -11.55
CA LYS A 114 -0.25 1.73 -11.93
C LYS A 114 0.84 2.10 -10.92
N ALA A 115 0.78 1.63 -9.69
CA ALA A 115 1.62 2.11 -8.59
C ALA A 115 3.12 1.81 -8.72
N ARG A 116 3.50 0.79 -9.51
CA ARG A 116 4.90 0.31 -9.65
C ARG A 116 5.87 1.45 -9.98
N ALA A 117 5.54 2.30 -10.96
CA ALA A 117 6.42 3.39 -11.38
C ALA A 117 6.51 4.50 -10.33
N CYS A 118 5.43 4.70 -9.55
CA CYS A 118 5.34 5.68 -8.47
C CYS A 118 5.99 5.22 -7.16
N GLY A 119 6.49 3.99 -7.11
CA GLY A 119 7.12 3.44 -5.91
C GLY A 119 6.14 3.17 -4.77
N ILE A 120 4.88 2.90 -5.10
CA ILE A 120 3.88 2.44 -4.14
C ILE A 120 3.68 0.94 -4.37
N HIS A 121 3.77 0.16 -3.30
CA HIS A 121 3.68 -1.29 -3.32
C HIS A 121 2.69 -1.74 -2.26
N MET A 122 2.10 -2.92 -2.45
CA MET A 122 1.04 -3.41 -1.57
C MET A 122 1.28 -4.87 -1.22
N LEU A 123 1.11 -5.18 0.07
CA LEU A 123 1.07 -6.51 0.66
C LEU A 123 -0.32 -6.68 1.24
N VAL A 124 -1.07 -7.66 0.71
CA VAL A 124 -2.43 -7.95 1.12
C VAL A 124 -2.46 -9.36 1.70
N ALA A 125 -2.81 -9.47 2.96
CA ALA A 125 -3.00 -10.73 3.65
C ALA A 125 -4.49 -10.96 3.95
N THR A 126 -4.85 -12.23 4.07
CA THR A 126 -6.17 -12.65 4.53
C THR A 126 -6.11 -14.09 5.00
N GLN A 127 -6.86 -14.39 6.06
CA GLN A 127 -7.06 -15.77 6.52
C GLN A 127 -8.31 -16.40 5.89
N ARG A 128 -9.09 -15.65 5.11
CA ARG A 128 -10.34 -16.10 4.47
C ARG A 128 -10.18 -16.13 2.94
N PRO A 129 -9.54 -17.16 2.36
CA PRO A 129 -9.26 -17.24 0.92
C PRO A 129 -10.49 -17.61 0.08
N SER A 130 -11.62 -16.94 0.33
CA SER A 130 -12.87 -17.14 -0.40
C SER A 130 -12.95 -16.25 -1.65
N VAL A 131 -13.81 -16.62 -2.60
CA VAL A 131 -14.05 -15.84 -3.83
C VAL A 131 -14.63 -14.45 -3.57
N ASN A 132 -15.29 -14.26 -2.42
CA ASN A 132 -15.88 -12.98 -2.02
C ASN A 132 -14.83 -12.01 -1.45
N VAL A 133 -13.69 -12.54 -0.97
CA VAL A 133 -12.57 -11.74 -0.46
C VAL A 133 -11.50 -11.58 -1.54
N ILE A 134 -11.08 -12.67 -2.17
CA ILE A 134 -10.08 -12.71 -3.23
C ILE A 134 -10.79 -12.79 -4.59
N THR A 135 -11.42 -11.66 -4.94
CA THR A 135 -12.24 -11.54 -6.15
C THR A 135 -11.43 -11.73 -7.44
N GLY A 136 -12.14 -11.86 -8.57
CA GLY A 136 -11.51 -11.90 -9.90
C GLY A 136 -10.66 -10.66 -10.19
N LEU A 137 -11.13 -9.47 -9.78
CA LEU A 137 -10.43 -8.22 -10.02
C LEU A 137 -9.13 -8.14 -9.22
N ILE A 138 -9.14 -8.56 -7.95
CA ILE A 138 -7.93 -8.62 -7.12
C ILE A 138 -6.92 -9.58 -7.73
N LYS A 139 -7.36 -10.79 -8.12
CA LYS A 139 -6.48 -11.79 -8.76
C LYS A 139 -5.88 -11.30 -10.07
N ALA A 140 -6.65 -10.59 -10.89
CA ALA A 140 -6.19 -10.07 -12.17
C ALA A 140 -5.04 -9.05 -12.03
N ASN A 141 -4.99 -8.31 -10.91
CA ASN A 141 -4.03 -7.22 -10.73
C ASN A 141 -2.88 -7.57 -9.76
N ILE A 142 -3.01 -8.62 -8.94
CA ILE A 142 -1.96 -9.08 -8.02
C ILE A 142 -1.47 -10.47 -8.46
N PRO A 143 -0.42 -10.55 -9.30
CA PRO A 143 0.08 -11.82 -9.85
C PRO A 143 0.92 -12.61 -8.84
N THR A 144 1.68 -11.91 -7.98
CA THR A 144 2.53 -12.54 -6.96
C THR A 144 1.67 -12.99 -5.79
N ARG A 145 1.74 -14.28 -5.44
CA ARG A 145 0.96 -14.88 -4.35
C ARG A 145 1.85 -15.76 -3.49
N ILE A 146 1.60 -15.73 -2.20
CA ILE A 146 2.20 -16.62 -1.20
C ILE A 146 1.03 -17.25 -0.46
N ALA A 147 0.99 -18.58 -0.45
CA ALA A 147 0.00 -19.35 0.29
C ALA A 147 0.72 -20.12 1.38
N PHE A 148 0.28 -19.92 2.62
CA PHE A 148 0.63 -20.79 3.75
C PHE A 148 -0.34 -21.99 3.78
N MET A 149 -0.14 -22.92 4.70
CA MET A 149 -1.02 -24.07 4.88
C MET A 149 -2.47 -23.61 5.05
N VAL A 150 -3.37 -24.18 4.23
CA VAL A 150 -4.82 -23.93 4.24
C VAL A 150 -5.54 -25.22 4.63
N SER A 151 -6.60 -25.09 5.43
CA SER A 151 -7.50 -26.18 5.81
C SER A 151 -8.53 -26.50 4.73
#